data_AF-A0A5M8RPD5-F1
#
_entry.id   AF-A0A5M8RPD5-F1
#
_cell.length_a   1.000
_cell.length_b   1.000
_cell.length_c   1.000
_cell.angle_alpha   90.00
_cell.angle_beta   90.00
_cell.angle_gamma   90.00
#
_symmetry.space_group_name_H-M   'P 1'
#
loop_
_entity.id
_entity.type
_entity.pdbx_description
1 polymer ?
#
loop_
_entity_poly.entity_id
_entity_poly.type
_entity_poly.pdbx_seq_one_letter_code
_entity_poly.pdbx_strand_id
1 'polypeptide(L)'
;METQGVEVVYKDGVMAYSPSSGKPGQLVIDENSSIGALIHEYTHFLDDLEHGFPGMSFHFQTKNRVMMELNAYMREVKFAEDIGRRDIANMLFENRSLLTSHLKW
;
A
#
# COMPACT_ATOMS: atom_id res chain seq x y z
N MET A 1 -6.25 17.43 2.33
CA MET A 1 -5.54 16.56 1.35
C MET A 1 -5.93 17.07 -0.02
N GLU A 2 -5.00 17.67 -0.75
CA GLU A 2 -5.21 17.96 -2.16
C GLU A 2 -5.19 16.62 -2.90
N THR A 3 -6.28 16.29 -3.57
CA THR A 3 -6.39 15.07 -4.36
C THR A 3 -5.41 15.19 -5.51
N GLN A 4 -4.31 14.44 -5.49
CA GLN A 4 -3.39 14.29 -6.63
C GLN A 4 -4.06 13.51 -7.80
N GLY A 5 -5.36 13.74 -8.02
CA GLY A 5 -6.21 13.12 -9.03
C GLY A 5 -6.72 11.72 -8.71
N VAL A 6 -6.33 11.11 -7.58
CA VAL A 6 -6.85 9.80 -7.15
C VAL A 6 -8.34 9.92 -6.79
N GLU A 7 -9.14 9.03 -7.35
CA GLU A 7 -10.57 8.92 -7.01
C GLU A 7 -10.72 8.12 -5.71
N VAL A 8 -11.46 8.65 -4.74
CA VAL A 8 -11.74 7.97 -3.47
C VAL A 8 -13.14 7.38 -3.51
N VAL A 9 -13.24 6.07 -3.28
CA VAL A 9 -14.50 5.31 -3.28
C VAL A 9 -14.69 4.69 -1.91
N TYR A 10 -15.80 4.95 -1.24
CA TYR A 10 -16.12 4.32 0.05
C TYR A 10 -16.88 3.01 -0.17
N LYS A 11 -16.41 1.93 0.44
CA LYS A 11 -17.02 0.60 0.31
C LYS A 11 -16.73 -0.28 1.54
N ASP A 12 -17.79 -0.67 2.23
CA ASP A 12 -17.70 -1.55 3.40
C ASP A 12 -17.00 -2.88 3.07
N GLY A 13 -16.06 -3.27 3.93
CA GLY A 13 -15.33 -4.53 3.84
C GLY A 13 -14.26 -4.60 2.75
N VAL A 14 -13.95 -3.48 2.08
CA VAL A 14 -12.92 -3.44 1.03
C VAL A 14 -11.96 -2.27 1.26
N MET A 15 -10.69 -2.59 1.40
CA MET A 15 -9.58 -1.64 1.46
C MET A 15 -8.61 -1.99 0.35
N ALA A 16 -8.41 -1.10 -0.62
CA ALA A 16 -7.53 -1.36 -1.78
C ALA A 16 -7.17 -0.10 -2.56
N TYR A 17 -5.97 -0.06 -3.12
CA TYR A 17 -5.65 0.75 -4.28
C TYR A 17 -5.84 -0.04 -5.58
N SER A 18 -6.56 0.53 -6.54
CA SER A 18 -6.79 -0.03 -7.86
C SER A 18 -6.10 0.83 -8.93
N PRO A 19 -4.94 0.39 -9.46
CA PRO A 19 -4.19 1.12 -10.48
C PRO A 19 -4.95 1.34 -11.78
N SER A 20 -4.73 2.50 -12.41
CA SER A 20 -5.18 2.78 -13.78
C SER A 20 -3.98 3.12 -14.67
N SER A 21 -4.09 2.89 -15.98
CA SER A 21 -3.00 3.17 -16.91
C SER A 21 -3.10 4.62 -17.43
N GLY A 22 -2.01 5.38 -17.32
CA GLY A 22 -1.89 6.75 -17.81
C GLY A 22 -2.63 7.80 -16.98
N LYS A 23 -3.25 7.41 -15.86
CA LYS A 23 -3.97 8.31 -14.94
C LYS A 23 -4.00 7.71 -13.53
N PRO A 24 -4.26 8.53 -12.49
CA PRO A 24 -4.47 8.03 -11.14
C PRO A 24 -5.55 6.93 -11.09
N GLY A 25 -5.30 5.94 -10.25
CA GLY A 25 -6.24 4.87 -9.94
C GLY A 25 -7.35 5.30 -8.97
N GLN A 26 -7.95 4.29 -8.34
CA GLN A 26 -8.95 4.46 -7.30
C GLN A 26 -8.40 4.00 -5.95
N LEU A 27 -8.64 4.79 -4.91
CA LEU A 27 -8.46 4.39 -3.53
C LEU A 27 -9.81 3.99 -2.95
N VAL A 28 -10.00 2.70 -2.71
CA VAL A 28 -11.19 2.14 -2.08
C VAL A 28 -10.98 2.09 -0.58
N ILE A 29 -11.86 2.76 0.17
CA ILE A 29 -11.76 2.92 1.62
C ILE A 29 -12.95 2.25 2.30
N ASP A 30 -12.66 1.32 3.21
CA ASP A 30 -13.59 0.88 4.25
C ASP A 30 -13.34 1.74 5.50
N GLU A 31 -14.36 2.48 5.94
CA GLU A 31 -14.25 3.39 7.10
C GLU A 31 -13.94 2.66 8.42
N ASN A 32 -14.18 1.35 8.48
CA ASN A 32 -13.87 0.51 9.64
C ASN A 32 -12.46 -0.07 9.60
N SER A 33 -11.71 0.13 8.51
CA SER A 33 -10.34 -0.36 8.39
C SER A 33 -9.36 0.42 9.26
N SER A 34 -8.23 -0.19 9.58
CA SER A 34 -7.19 0.44 10.39
C SER A 34 -6.52 1.59 9.63
N ILE A 35 -5.99 2.58 10.38
CA ILE A 35 -5.17 3.64 9.77
C ILE A 35 -3.90 3.09 9.09
N GLY A 36 -3.39 1.93 9.55
CA GLY A 36 -2.30 1.23 8.89
C GLY A 36 -2.68 0.78 7.48
N ALA A 37 -3.86 0.19 7.32
CA ALA A 37 -4.39 -0.19 6.00
C ALA A 37 -4.56 1.04 5.08
N LEU A 38 -4.96 2.20 5.62
CA LEU A 38 -5.02 3.43 4.83
C LEU A 38 -3.64 3.91 4.39
N ILE A 39 -2.65 3.87 5.28
CA ILE A 39 -1.26 4.18 4.94
C ILE A 39 -0.73 3.21 3.87
N HIS A 40 -1.09 1.93 3.96
CA HIS A 40 -0.70 0.89 3.01
C HIS A 40 -1.20 1.20 1.60
N GLU A 41 -2.52 1.33 1.43
CA GLU A 41 -3.11 1.57 0.11
C GLU A 41 -2.73 2.95 -0.45
N TYR A 42 -2.59 3.96 0.41
CA TYR A 42 -2.08 5.26 -0.03
C TYR A 42 -0.61 5.18 -0.49
N THR A 43 0.18 4.28 0.08
CA THR A 43 1.56 4.04 -0.39
C THR A 43 1.56 3.43 -1.78
N HIS A 44 0.67 2.49 -2.08
CA HIS A 44 0.53 1.96 -3.43
C HIS A 44 0.15 3.03 -4.46
N PHE A 45 -0.71 3.99 -4.08
CA PHE A 45 -0.98 5.16 -4.92
C PHE A 45 0.28 5.99 -5.19
N LEU A 46 1.07 6.28 -4.15
CA LEU A 46 2.30 7.07 -4.31
C LEU A 46 3.37 6.36 -5.15
N ASP A 47 3.50 5.04 -4.99
CA ASP A 47 4.36 4.23 -5.84
C ASP A 47 3.90 4.28 -7.30
N ASP A 48 2.58 4.16 -7.56
CA ASP A 48 2.02 4.23 -8.92
C ASP A 48 2.23 5.63 -9.54
N LEU A 49 2.10 6.69 -8.74
CA LEU A 49 2.40 8.07 -9.14
C LEU A 49 3.87 8.25 -9.51
N GLU A 50 4.80 7.72 -8.70
CA GLU A 50 6.25 7.80 -8.96
C GLU A 50 6.64 7.13 -10.29
N HIS A 51 5.92 6.08 -10.68
CA HIS A 51 6.12 5.36 -11.93
C HIS A 51 5.29 5.89 -13.11
N GLY A 52 4.51 6.97 -12.90
CA GLY A 52 3.72 7.61 -13.97
C GLY A 52 2.46 6.84 -14.36
N PHE A 53 1.84 6.13 -13.43
CA PHE A 53 0.62 5.33 -13.62
C PHE A 53 0.74 4.25 -14.71
N PRO A 54 1.68 3.31 -14.57
CA PRO A 54 1.90 2.26 -15.57
C PRO A 54 0.71 1.28 -15.71
N GLY A 55 -0.15 1.20 -14.69
CA GLY A 55 -1.34 0.34 -14.67
C GLY A 55 -1.04 -1.12 -14.31
N MET A 56 -2.08 -1.96 -14.30
CA MET A 56 -2.06 -3.30 -13.68
C MET A 56 -0.94 -4.24 -14.14
N SER A 57 -0.53 -4.21 -15.41
CA SER A 57 0.51 -5.11 -15.92
C SER A 57 1.86 -4.89 -15.23
N PHE A 58 2.18 -3.66 -14.84
CA PHE A 58 3.37 -3.32 -14.07
C PHE A 58 3.28 -3.83 -12.63
N HIS A 59 2.11 -3.67 -12.00
CA HIS A 59 1.84 -4.12 -10.63
C HIS A 59 1.88 -5.65 -10.51
N PHE A 60 1.53 -6.39 -11.57
CA PHE A 60 1.60 -7.85 -11.58
C PHE A 60 3.00 -8.42 -11.82
N GLN A 61 3.99 -7.59 -12.18
CA GLN A 61 5.37 -8.06 -12.24
C GLN A 61 5.86 -8.33 -10.81
N THR A 62 6.29 -9.57 -10.55
CA THR A 62 6.71 -10.03 -9.21
C THR A 62 7.66 -9.06 -8.51
N LYS A 63 8.67 -8.56 -9.24
CA LYS A 63 9.65 -7.61 -8.68
C LYS A 63 8.99 -6.33 -8.17
N ASN A 64 8.13 -5.72 -8.98
CA ASN A 64 7.49 -4.44 -8.63
C ASN A 64 6.51 -4.64 -7.49
N ARG A 65 5.69 -5.70 -7.56
CA ARG A 65 4.76 -6.06 -6.48
C ARG A 65 5.48 -6.16 -5.14
N VAL A 66 6.58 -6.90 -5.10
CA VAL A 66 7.37 -7.08 -3.87
C VAL A 66 7.93 -5.76 -3.36
N MET A 67 8.50 -4.94 -4.26
CA MET A 67 9.07 -3.65 -3.88
C MET A 67 8.01 -2.70 -3.30
N MET A 68 6.84 -2.64 -3.91
CA MET A 68 5.73 -1.78 -3.49
C MET A 68 5.14 -2.23 -2.14
N GLU A 69 4.91 -3.53 -1.98
CA GLU A 69 4.44 -4.11 -0.71
C GLU A 69 5.45 -3.85 0.41
N LEU A 70 6.76 -4.05 0.15
CA LEU A 70 7.79 -3.75 1.14
C LEU A 70 7.78 -2.26 1.53
N ASN A 71 7.62 -1.35 0.57
CA ASN A 71 7.53 0.08 0.86
C ASN A 71 6.32 0.40 1.75
N ALA A 72 5.15 -0.16 1.43
CA ALA A 72 3.92 0.02 2.20
C ALA A 72 4.09 -0.46 3.66
N TYR A 73 4.59 -1.69 3.87
CA TYR A 73 4.88 -2.21 5.21
C TYR A 73 5.88 -1.34 5.97
N MET A 74 6.96 -0.89 5.32
CA MET A 74 7.97 -0.07 5.99
C MET A 74 7.42 1.30 6.43
N ARG A 75 6.46 1.86 5.69
CA ARG A 75 5.78 3.09 6.11
C ARG A 75 4.82 2.86 7.27
N GLU A 76 4.11 1.73 7.29
CA GLU A 76 3.30 1.35 8.45
C GLU A 76 4.15 1.12 9.71
N VAL A 77 5.29 0.42 9.57
CA VAL A 77 6.26 0.22 10.66
C VAL A 77 6.74 1.57 11.19
N LYS A 78 7.20 2.45 10.29
CA LYS A 78 7.67 3.79 10.68
C LYS A 78 6.57 4.57 11.40
N PHE A 79 5.33 4.55 10.89
CA PHE A 79 4.21 5.21 11.55
C PHE A 79 3.96 4.66 12.96
N ALA A 80 3.97 3.33 13.12
CA ALA A 80 3.82 2.69 14.42
C ALA A 80 4.95 3.07 15.39
N GLU A 81 6.20 3.15 14.92
CA GLU A 81 7.34 3.63 15.71
C GLU A 81 7.18 5.10 16.12
N ASP A 82 6.78 5.97 15.19
CA ASP A 82 6.60 7.41 15.41
C ASP A 82 5.53 7.69 16.49
N ILE A 83 4.49 6.85 16.60
CA ILE A 83 3.46 6.95 17.65
C ILE A 83 3.78 6.14 18.91
N GLY A 84 4.98 5.56 19.01
CA GLY A 84 5.43 4.79 20.17
C GLY A 84 4.86 3.38 20.31
N ARG A 85 4.19 2.85 19.28
CA ARG A 85 3.62 1.49 19.23
C ARG A 85 4.61 0.47 18.70
N ARG A 86 5.69 0.27 19.44
CA ARG A 86 6.76 -0.69 19.10
C ARG A 86 6.29 -2.14 18.98
N ASP A 87 5.26 -2.50 19.74
CA ASP A 87 4.59 -3.80 19.65
C ASP A 87 4.00 -4.03 18.25
N ILE A 88 3.29 -3.03 17.72
CA ILE A 88 2.73 -3.06 16.38
C ILE A 88 3.84 -3.01 15.32
N ALA A 89 4.84 -2.15 15.51
CA ALA A 89 5.98 -2.05 14.59
C ALA A 89 6.69 -3.40 14.41
N ASN A 90 6.96 -4.13 15.51
CA ASN A 90 7.58 -5.45 15.46
C ASN A 90 6.69 -6.49 14.74
N MET A 91 5.39 -6.50 15.05
CA MET A 91 4.45 -7.41 14.39
C MET A 91 4.37 -7.16 12.88
N LEU A 92 4.27 -5.89 12.45
CA LEU A 92 4.27 -5.52 11.04
C LEU A 92 5.60 -5.89 10.36
N PHE A 93 6.71 -5.66 11.05
CA PHE A 93 8.04 -6.05 10.59
C PHE A 93 8.09 -7.56 10.37
N GLU A 94 7.64 -8.39 11.31
CA GLU A 94 7.60 -9.84 11.14
C GLU A 94 6.70 -10.26 9.96
N ASN A 95 5.49 -9.70 9.86
CA ASN A 95 4.53 -10.00 8.78
C ASN A 95 5.11 -9.72 7.38
N ARG A 96 5.93 -8.68 7.21
CA ARG A 96 6.59 -8.40 5.92
C ARG A 96 7.45 -9.56 5.44
N SER A 97 8.03 -10.34 6.36
CA SER A 97 8.98 -11.42 6.06
C SER A 97 8.28 -12.57 5.33
N LEU A 98 6.97 -12.74 5.57
CA LEU A 98 6.11 -13.71 4.90
C LEU A 98 5.93 -13.38 3.40
N LEU A 99 6.05 -12.11 2.98
CA LEU A 99 6.01 -11.75 1.56
C LEU A 99 7.29 -12.18 0.84
N THR A 100 8.43 -12.03 1.50
CA THR A 100 9.73 -12.43 0.93
C THR A 100 9.95 -13.95 0.91
N SER A 101 9.28 -14.71 1.77
CA SER A 101 9.43 -16.17 1.82
C SER A 101 8.82 -16.87 0.59
N HIS A 102 7.88 -16.22 -0.11
CA HIS A 102 7.28 -16.70 -1.35
C HIS A 102 8.11 -16.35 -2.60
N LEU A 103 9.26 -15.69 -2.42
CA LEU A 103 10.23 -15.36 -3.48
C LEU A 103 11.41 -16.33 -3.53
N LYS A 104 11.29 -17.50 -2.88
CA LYS A 104 12.27 -18.57 -3.04
C LYS A 104 12.20 -19.07 -4.48
N TRP A 105 13.24 -18.72 -5.23
CA TRP A 105 13.56 -19.21 -6.57
C TRP A 105 13.82 -20.73 -6.55
#